data_AF-A0A091C863-F1
#
_entry.id   AF-A0A091C863-F1
#
_cell.length_a   1.000
_cell.length_b   1.000
_cell.length_c   1.000
_cell.angle_alpha   90.00
_cell.angle_beta   90.00
_cell.angle_gamma   90.00
#
_symmetry.space_group_name_H-M   'P 1'
#
loop_
_entity.id
_entity.type
_entity.pdbx_description
1 polymer ?
#
loop_
_entity_poly.entity_id
_entity_poly.type
_entity_poly.pdbx_seq_one_letter_code
_entity_poly.pdbx_strand_id
1 'polypeptide(L)' 'MEIIKSSPNRSEEEQLDFYEQMFNALAGKIRLKILQSIRQSDSKSLCVCDLEELLALKQSKLSYHLKKLSRCKYSYC' A
#
# COMPACT_ATOMS: atom_id res chain seq x y z
N MET A 1 11.90 13.48 4.13
CA MET A 1 10.96 12.68 3.30
C MET A 1 11.72 12.27 2.06
N GLU A 2 12.46 11.17 2.10
CA GLU A 2 13.13 10.65 0.89
C GLU A 2 12.06 9.96 0.05
N ILE A 3 11.42 10.74 -0.82
CA ILE A 3 10.38 10.26 -1.72
C ILE A 3 11.09 9.40 -2.77
N ILE A 4 10.81 8.10 -2.73
CA ILE A 4 10.93 7.15 -3.85
C ILE A 4 12.28 7.24 -4.57
N LYS A 5 13.22 6.35 -4.22
CA LYS A 5 14.45 6.18 -4.98
C LYS A 5 14.10 5.68 -6.39
N SER A 6 13.92 6.59 -7.34
CA SER A 6 13.99 6.26 -8.76
C SER A 6 15.42 5.81 -9.02
N SER A 7 15.62 4.55 -9.42
CA SER A 7 16.91 4.17 -10.02
C SER A 7 17.17 5.17 -11.15
N PRO A 8 18.33 5.85 -11.18
CA PRO A 8 18.60 6.98 -12.09
C PRO A 8 18.77 6.57 -13.57
N ASN A 9 18.26 5.41 -13.97
CA ASN A 9 18.49 4.78 -15.27
C ASN A 9 17.20 4.21 -15.89
N ARG A 10 16.05 4.82 -15.61
CA ARG A 10 14.76 4.52 -16.26
C ARG A 10 14.36 5.64 -17.20
N SER A 11 13.70 5.30 -18.29
CA SER A 11 13.08 6.28 -19.19
C SER A 11 11.97 7.06 -18.48
N GLU A 12 11.60 8.21 -19.04
CA GLU A 12 10.53 9.05 -18.48
C GLU A 12 9.18 8.30 -18.47
N GLU A 13 8.88 7.55 -19.54
CA GLU A 13 7.69 6.69 -19.63
C GLU A 13 7.68 5.61 -18.54
N GLU A 14 8.81 4.94 -18.30
CA GLU A 14 8.93 3.92 -17.25
C GLU A 14 8.75 4.49 -15.84
N GLN A 15 9.04 5.79 -15.64
CA GLN A 15 8.78 6.48 -14.39
C GLN A 15 7.29 6.80 -14.24
N LEU A 16 6.64 7.29 -15.30
CA LEU A 16 5.20 7.56 -15.30
C LEU A 16 4.40 6.28 -15.06
N ASP A 17 4.74 5.18 -15.73
CA ASP A 17 4.14 3.85 -15.52
C ASP A 17 4.26 3.39 -14.06
N PHE A 18 5.43 3.63 -13.46
CA PHE A 18 5.67 3.30 -12.06
C PHE A 18 4.75 4.11 -11.14
N TYR A 19 4.66 5.42 -11.35
CA TYR A 19 3.82 6.31 -10.54
C TYR A 19 2.34 6.00 -10.72
N GLU A 20 1.88 5.75 -11.94
CA GLU A 20 0.51 5.35 -12.22
C GLU A 20 0.15 4.08 -11.46
N GLN A 21 0.98 3.04 -11.54
CA GLN A 21 0.76 1.78 -10.82
C GLN A 21 0.71 1.98 -9.31
N MET A 22 1.62 2.79 -8.77
CA MET A 22 1.66 3.13 -7.34
C MET A 22 0.39 3.87 -6.91
N PHE A 23 -0.02 4.92 -7.64
CA PHE A 23 -1.21 5.70 -7.30
C PHE A 23 -2.48 4.87 -7.41
N ASN A 24 -2.61 4.03 -8.44
CA ASN A 24 -3.72 3.09 -8.58
C ASN A 24 -3.78 2.07 -7.41
N ALA A 25 -2.61 1.59 -6.95
CA ALA A 25 -2.51 0.75 -5.78
C ALA A 25 -2.89 1.50 -4.49
N LEU A 26 -2.66 2.82 -4.39
CA LEU A 26 -2.94 3.62 -3.20
C LEU A 26 -4.37 4.16 -3.13
N ALA A 27 -4.93 4.65 -4.23
CA ALA A 27 -6.16 5.47 -4.28
C ALA A 27 -7.46 4.75 -3.85
N GLY A 28 -7.41 3.48 -3.45
CA GLY A 28 -8.59 2.75 -3.01
C GLY A 28 -8.97 3.06 -1.56
N LYS A 29 -10.22 3.48 -1.31
CA LYS A 29 -10.73 3.82 0.04
C LYS A 29 -10.40 2.78 1.12
N ILE A 30 -10.58 1.48 0.84
CA ILE A 30 -10.25 0.41 1.81
C ILE A 30 -8.73 0.32 2.05
N ARG A 31 -7.92 0.50 1.00
CA ARG A 31 -6.46 0.47 1.11
C ARG A 31 -5.94 1.66 1.91
N LEU A 32 -6.53 2.84 1.71
CA LEU A 32 -6.25 4.01 2.54
C LEU A 32 -6.61 3.79 4.01
N LYS A 33 -7.74 3.12 4.30
CA LYS A 33 -8.10 2.73 5.67
C LYS A 33 -7.06 1.77 6.28
N ILE A 34 -6.65 0.74 5.54
CA ILE A 34 -5.61 -0.21 5.99
C ILE A 34 -4.32 0.55 6.33
N LEU A 35 -3.84 1.43 5.45
CA LEU A 35 -2.63 2.22 5.66
C LEU A 35 -2.76 3.17 6.87
N GLN A 36 -3.93 3.77 7.05
CA GLN A 36 -4.22 4.60 8.22
C GLN A 36 -4.18 3.78 9.51
N SER A 37 -4.82 2.60 9.54
CA SER A 37 -4.82 1.71 10.71
C SER A 37 -3.41 1.27 11.08
N ILE A 38 -2.60 0.85 10.11
CA ILE A 38 -1.19 0.48 10.34
C ILE A 38 -0.39 1.69 10.84
N ARG A 39 -0.59 2.88 10.26
CA ARG A 39 0.09 4.10 10.71
C ARG A 39 -0.29 4.49 12.13
N GLN A 40 -1.52 4.21 12.54
CA GLN A 40 -2.05 4.53 13.87
C GLN A 40 -1.69 3.49 14.93
N SER A 41 -1.24 2.29 14.54
CA SER A 41 -0.77 1.29 15.51
C SER A 41 0.61 1.67 16.08
N ASP A 42 0.83 1.30 17.34
CA ASP A 42 2.07 1.62 18.06
C ASP A 42 3.29 0.95 17.40
N SER A 43 3.12 -0.27 16.90
CA SER A 43 4.17 -1.07 16.26
C SER A 43 4.36 -0.78 14.76
N LYS A 44 3.59 0.15 14.17
CA LYS A 44 3.55 0.42 12.70
C LYS A 44 3.31 -0.83 11.85
N SER A 45 2.72 -1.84 12.46
CA SER A 45 2.39 -3.13 11.87
C SER A 45 1.10 -3.63 12.51
N LEU A 46 0.32 -4.39 11.75
CA LEU A 46 -0.89 -5.04 12.24
C LEU A 46 -0.97 -6.43 11.62
N CYS A 47 -1.47 -7.38 12.39
CA CYS A 47 -1.76 -8.70 11.87
C CYS A 47 -3.00 -8.61 10.95
N VAL A 48 -3.13 -9.57 10.03
CA VAL A 48 -4.27 -9.59 9.09
C VAL A 48 -5.59 -9.77 9.83
N CYS A 49 -5.61 -10.55 10.91
CA CYS A 49 -6.80 -10.74 11.74
C CYS A 49 -7.21 -9.44 12.46
N ASP A 50 -6.24 -8.66 12.97
CA ASP A 50 -6.53 -7.36 13.61
C ASP A 50 -7.20 -6.41 12.63
N LEU A 51 -6.70 -6.37 11.39
CA LEU A 51 -7.29 -5.56 10.31
C LEU A 51 -8.68 -6.04 9.90
N GLU A 52 -8.93 -7.35 9.98
CA GLU A 52 -10.24 -7.94 9.70
C GLU A 52 -11.28 -7.46 10.70
N GLU A 53 -10.93 -7.51 11.99
CA GLU A 53 -11.76 -7.02 13.10
C GLU A 53 -11.96 -5.51 13.04
N LEU A 54 -10.87 -4.73 12.96
CA LEU A 54 -10.91 -3.26 12.94
C LEU A 54 -11.71 -2.67 11.77
N LEU A 55 -11.68 -3.33 10.62
CA LEU A 55 -12.36 -2.84 9.41
C LEU A 55 -13.72 -3.50 9.17
N ALA A 56 -14.09 -4.50 9.99
CA ALA A 56 -15.28 -5.33 9.81
C ALA A 56 -15.41 -5.86 8.36
N LEU A 57 -14.30 -6.36 7.81
CA LEU A 57 -14.23 -6.93 6.46
C LEU A 57 -14.06 -8.43 6.55
N LYS A 58 -14.36 -9.16 5.47
CA LYS A 58 -13.97 -10.58 5.35
C LYS A 58 -12.50 -10.70 4.96
N GLN A 59 -11.82 -11.71 5.49
CA GLN A 59 -10.43 -12.07 5.17
C GLN A 59 -10.12 -12.06 3.66
N SER A 60 -11.00 -12.62 2.82
CA SER A 60 -10.81 -12.70 1.37
C SER A 60 -10.79 -11.33 0.68
N LYS A 61 -11.64 -10.40 1.15
CA LYS A 61 -11.69 -9.02 0.66
C LYS A 61 -10.47 -8.23 1.11
N LEU A 62 -10.03 -8.44 2.36
CA LEU A 62 -8.83 -7.83 2.90
C LEU A 62 -7.58 -8.30 2.13
N SER A 63 -7.43 -9.61 1.92
CA SER A 63 -6.34 -10.22 1.17
C SER A 63 -6.23 -9.66 -0.26
N TYR A 64 -7.36 -9.46 -0.94
CA TYR A 64 -7.38 -8.82 -2.26
C TYR A 64 -6.79 -7.40 -2.23
N HIS A 65 -7.13 -6.62 -1.22
CA HIS A 65 -6.62 -5.26 -1.06
C HIS A 65 -5.14 -5.23 -0.67
N LEU A 66 -4.69 -6.13 0.21
CA LEU A 66 -3.28 -6.28 0.57
C LEU A 66 -2.42 -6.70 -0.63
N LYS A 67 -2.91 -7.62 -1.47
CA LYS A 67 -2.21 -8.02 -2.71
C LYS A 67 -2.06 -6.86 -3.71
N LYS A 68 -3.03 -5.94 -3.75
CA LYS A 68 -2.90 -4.72 -4.57
C LYS A 68 -1.87 -3.76 -4.00
N LEU A 69 -1.81 -3.62 -2.67
CA LEU A 69 -0.78 -2.83 -2.02
C LEU A 69 0.62 -3.42 -2.27
N SER A 70 0.82 -4.73 -2.13
CA SER A 70 2.15 -5.35 -2.30
C SER A 70 2.72 -5.28 -3.72
N ARG A 71 1.87 -5.08 -4.74
CA ARG A 71 2.31 -4.85 -6.13
C ARG A 71 3.00 -3.50 -6.32
N CYS A 72 2.65 -2.52 -5.50
CA CYS A 72 3.50 -1.38 -5.30
C CYS A 72 4.63 -1.85 -4.37
N LYS A 73 5.86 -1.96 -4.88
CA LYS A 73 7.00 -2.17 -3.98
C LYS A 73 7.15 -0.92 -3.13
N TYR A 74 6.50 -0.91 -1.97
CA TYR A 74 6.77 0.00 -0.85
C TYR A 74 8.15 -0.35 -0.30
N SER A 75 9.19 -0.07 -1.08
CA SER A 75 10.53 -0.04 -0.53
C SER A 75 10.54 1.21 0.36
N TYR A 76 10.27 1.01 1.64
CA TYR A 76 10.41 1.98 2.72
C TYR A 76 9.34 3.08 2.74
N CYS A 77 8.21 2.78 3.39
CA CYS A 77 7.41 3.77 4.11
C CYS A 77 7.49 3.41 5.60
#